data_AF-Q46I19-F1
#
_entry.id   AF-Q46I19-F1
#
_cell.length_a   1.000
_cell.length_b   1.000
_cell.length_c   1.000
_cell.angle_alpha   90.00
_cell.angle_beta   90.00
_cell.angle_gamma   90.00
#
_symmetry.space_group_name_H-M   'P 1'
#
loop_
_entity.id
_entity.type
_entity.pdbx_description
1 polymer ?
#
loop_
_entity_poly.entity_id
_entity_poly.type
_entity_poly.pdbx_seq_one_letter_code
_entity_poly.pdbx_strand_id
1 'polypeptide(L)'
;MTVAHQTDSHLSRRLQKDSITISGKVIYINPFLYWRRFDNNTDRWLREPGQLTEEQINLNRARFYPEVEWTFLRDEERVIKDAAVEMFLKTLELISTFHPHLTAGQLLEVERKMAVTKKKSFERWVEKSFRKKINQASKERNRFARERLIRGWKEWLTLETTHQAFLPFAAIIVMSIFAGWSIGISNNSCTPYFPTTETGILK
;
A
#
# COMPACT_ATOMS: atom_id res chain seq x y z
N MET A 1 31.58 1.59 29.67
CA MET A 1 31.55 1.70 28.19
C MET A 1 30.40 2.61 27.81
N THR A 2 30.67 3.83 27.37
CA THR A 2 29.65 4.81 26.94
C THR A 2 29.27 4.51 25.50
N VAL A 3 28.02 4.11 25.27
CA VAL A 3 27.48 3.84 23.93
C VAL A 3 27.31 5.19 23.22
N ALA A 4 28.23 5.54 22.33
CA ALA A 4 28.09 6.69 21.46
C ALA A 4 26.91 6.44 20.50
N HIS A 5 25.85 7.25 20.62
CA HIS A 5 24.75 7.28 19.66
C HIS A 5 25.31 7.73 18.29
N GLN A 6 25.64 6.77 17.42
CA GLN A 6 25.89 7.04 16.01
C GLN A 6 24.58 7.57 15.41
N THR A 7 24.44 8.89 15.35
CA THR A 7 23.36 9.51 14.59
C THR A 7 23.68 9.32 13.11
N ASP A 8 22.80 8.60 12.41
CA ASP A 8 22.94 8.32 10.98
C ASP A 8 23.21 9.60 10.20
N SER A 9 24.41 9.74 9.63
CA SER A 9 24.85 10.93 8.89
C SER A 9 23.88 11.30 7.74
N HIS A 10 23.24 10.30 7.15
CA HIS A 10 22.21 10.46 6.13
C HIS A 10 20.91 11.07 6.65
N LEU A 11 20.50 10.75 7.87
CA LEU A 11 19.31 11.30 8.51
C LEU A 11 19.53 12.77 8.87
N SER A 12 20.70 13.10 9.43
CA SER A 12 21.12 14.48 9.69
C SER A 12 21.13 15.33 8.42
N ARG A 13 21.65 14.78 7.31
CA ARG A 13 21.65 15.47 5.99
C ARG A 13 20.23 15.68 5.44
N ARG A 14 19.29 14.75 5.66
CA ARG A 14 17.88 14.92 5.24
C ARG A 14 17.18 15.99 6.09
N LEU A 15 17.37 15.96 7.40
CA LEU A 15 16.81 16.96 8.31
C LEU A 15 17.33 18.37 8.00
N GLN A 16 18.62 18.51 7.66
CA GLN A 16 19.22 19.77 7.22
C GLN A 16 18.61 20.30 5.91
N LYS A 17 18.23 19.43 4.97
CA LYS A 17 17.52 19.81 3.74
C LYS A 17 16.07 20.22 3.99
N ASP A 18 15.52 19.76 5.11
CA ASP A 18 14.13 19.96 5.49
C ASP A 18 13.99 21.05 6.56
N SER A 19 15.06 21.79 6.86
CA SER A 19 15.05 22.88 7.84
C SER A 19 15.51 24.21 7.23
N ILE A 20 14.97 25.29 7.78
CA ILE A 20 15.35 26.67 7.47
C ILE A 20 15.68 27.35 8.79
N THR A 21 16.81 28.05 8.85
CA THR A 21 17.11 28.96 9.97
C THR A 21 16.59 30.36 9.63
N ILE A 22 15.67 30.88 10.44
CA ILE A 22 15.14 32.25 10.34
C ILE A 22 15.30 32.91 11.71
N SER A 23 16.01 34.04 11.75
CA SER A 23 16.27 34.80 12.99
C SER A 23 16.76 33.92 14.15
N GLY A 24 17.68 32.99 13.88
CA GLY A 24 18.26 32.08 14.87
C GLY A 24 17.38 30.90 15.27
N LYS A 25 16.15 30.80 14.76
CA LYS A 25 15.24 29.67 15.00
C LYS A 25 15.25 28.71 13.82
N VAL A 26 15.31 27.41 14.11
CA VAL A 26 15.22 26.35 13.09
C VAL A 26 13.77 25.94 12.91
N ILE A 27 13.26 26.11 11.69
CA ILE A 27 11.90 25.76 11.27
C ILE A 27 12.01 24.56 10.33
N TYR A 28 11.17 23.55 10.51
CA TYR A 28 11.13 22.41 9.60
C TYR A 28 10.09 22.66 8.52
N ILE A 29 10.47 22.52 7.25
CA ILE A 29 9.55 22.67 6.11
C ILE A 29 8.78 21.38 5.87
N ASN A 30 9.35 20.24 6.25
CA ASN A 30 8.67 18.97 6.10
C ASN A 30 7.60 18.83 7.20
N PRO A 31 6.30 18.84 6.87
CA PRO A 31 5.24 18.81 7.87
C PRO A 31 5.25 17.52 8.68
N PHE A 32 5.76 16.42 8.12
CA PHE A 32 5.89 15.13 8.82
C PHE A 32 7.01 15.10 9.86
N LEU A 33 7.82 16.15 10.02
CA LEU A 33 8.79 16.24 11.12
C LEU A 33 8.15 16.73 12.42
N TYR A 34 7.00 17.40 12.32
CA TYR A 34 6.19 17.75 13.47
C TYR A 34 5.39 16.55 14.02
N TRP A 35 5.51 15.39 13.36
CA TRP A 35 4.84 14.12 13.67
C TRP A 35 4.81 13.73 15.13
N ARG A 36 5.96 13.80 15.82
CA ARG A 36 6.04 13.40 17.24
C ARG A 36 5.13 14.26 18.13
N ARG A 37 4.72 15.44 17.66
CA ARG A 37 3.89 16.40 18.39
C ARG A 37 2.45 16.48 17.87
N PHE A 38 2.03 15.61 16.95
CA PHE A 38 0.64 15.56 16.48
C PHE A 38 -0.24 14.63 17.31
N ASP A 39 -1.49 15.03 17.49
CA ASP A 39 -2.58 14.15 17.85
C ASP A 39 -3.10 13.39 16.61
N ASN A 40 -3.75 12.24 16.80
CA ASN A 40 -4.26 11.38 15.73
C ASN A 40 -5.20 12.13 14.76
N ASN A 41 -5.94 13.13 15.25
CA ASN A 41 -6.83 13.95 14.43
C ASN A 41 -6.06 14.88 13.47
N THR A 42 -4.99 15.52 13.95
CA THR A 42 -4.16 16.42 13.14
C THR A 42 -3.31 15.65 12.13
N ASP A 43 -2.92 14.42 12.45
CA ASP A 43 -2.26 13.53 11.50
C ASP A 43 -3.18 13.17 10.31
N ARG A 44 -4.43 12.79 10.60
CA ARG A 44 -5.42 12.50 9.54
C ARG A 44 -5.63 13.71 8.63
N TRP A 45 -5.68 14.91 9.22
CA TRP A 45 -5.80 16.16 8.46
C TRP A 45 -4.63 16.38 7.50
N LEU A 46 -3.40 16.10 7.91
CA LEU A 46 -2.24 16.24 7.02
C LEU A 46 -2.18 15.14 5.93
N ARG A 47 -2.66 13.94 6.21
CA ARG A 47 -2.50 12.76 5.32
C ARG A 47 -3.51 12.65 4.19
N GLU A 48 -4.70 13.19 4.38
CA GLU A 48 -5.79 13.09 3.42
C GLU A 48 -5.86 14.36 2.56
N PRO A 49 -5.55 14.28 1.26
CA PRO A 49 -5.83 15.38 0.33
C PRO A 49 -7.33 15.49 0.05
N GLY A 50 -7.79 16.69 -0.30
CA GLY A 50 -9.18 17.02 -0.63
C GLY A 50 -10.02 17.47 0.57
N GLN A 51 -9.41 18.08 1.59
CA GLN A 51 -10.11 18.59 2.78
C GLN A 51 -10.34 20.11 2.75
N LEU A 52 -9.53 20.86 2.01
CA LEU A 52 -9.77 22.29 1.78
C LEU A 52 -10.79 22.52 0.67
N THR A 53 -11.49 23.65 0.73
CA THR A 53 -12.47 24.03 -0.30
C THR A 53 -11.78 24.38 -1.62
N GLU A 54 -12.44 24.06 -2.74
CA GLU A 54 -11.90 24.36 -4.07
C GLU A 54 -11.64 25.86 -4.27
N GLU A 55 -12.50 26.72 -3.73
CA GLU A 55 -12.32 28.17 -3.77
C GLU A 55 -11.02 28.61 -3.08
N GLN A 56 -10.72 28.09 -1.89
CA GLN A 56 -9.50 28.40 -1.16
C GLN A 56 -8.25 27.95 -1.93
N ILE A 57 -8.33 26.78 -2.58
CA ILE A 57 -7.23 26.27 -3.41
C ILE A 57 -7.05 27.18 -4.64
N ASN A 58 -8.13 27.50 -5.34
CA ASN A 58 -8.13 28.34 -6.54
C ASN A 58 -7.48 29.71 -6.28
N LEU A 59 -7.80 30.34 -5.15
CA LEU A 59 -7.21 31.63 -4.74
C LEU A 59 -5.69 31.54 -4.51
N ASN A 60 -5.15 30.38 -4.15
CA ASN A 60 -3.74 30.19 -3.82
C ASN A 60 -2.93 29.52 -4.95
N ARG A 61 -3.54 29.19 -6.09
CA ARG A 61 -2.85 28.58 -7.24
C ARG A 61 -1.67 29.42 -7.73
N ALA A 62 -1.91 30.71 -7.98
CA ALA A 62 -0.88 31.64 -8.46
C ALA A 62 0.23 31.90 -7.42
N ARG A 63 -0.05 31.71 -6.13
CA ARG A 63 0.91 31.89 -5.04
C ARG A 63 2.00 30.82 -5.04
N PHE A 64 1.63 29.57 -5.30
CA PHE A 64 2.57 28.42 -5.27
C PHE A 64 3.00 27.94 -6.67
N TYR A 65 2.19 28.17 -7.69
CA TYR A 65 2.45 27.80 -9.08
C TYR A 65 2.23 29.00 -10.02
N PRO A 66 3.00 30.10 -9.86
CA PRO A 66 2.91 31.25 -10.76
C PRO A 66 3.31 30.92 -12.20
N GLU A 67 4.14 29.90 -12.40
CA GLU A 67 4.65 29.52 -13.72
C GLU A 67 3.72 28.58 -14.50
N VAL A 68 2.61 28.15 -13.91
CA VAL A 68 1.70 27.17 -14.49
C VAL A 68 0.49 27.84 -15.11
N GLU A 69 0.22 27.50 -16.36
CA GLU A 69 -1.02 27.89 -17.03
C GLU A 69 -2.11 26.85 -16.78
N TRP A 70 -3.04 27.17 -15.87
CA TRP A 70 -3.99 26.21 -15.32
C TRP A 70 -5.10 25.76 -16.28
N THR A 71 -5.37 26.55 -17.32
CA THR A 71 -6.39 26.26 -18.34
C THR A 71 -6.01 25.12 -19.27
N PHE A 72 -4.71 24.92 -19.54
CA PHE A 72 -4.21 23.89 -20.44
C PHE A 72 -3.70 22.63 -19.73
N LEU A 73 -3.83 22.56 -18.41
CA LEU A 73 -3.44 21.37 -17.66
C LEU A 73 -4.42 20.22 -17.88
N ARG A 74 -3.85 19.01 -17.99
CA ARG A 74 -4.62 17.76 -17.90
C ARG A 74 -5.29 17.67 -16.53
N ASP A 75 -6.49 17.10 -16.48
CA ASP A 75 -7.26 16.99 -15.23
C ASP A 75 -6.49 16.27 -14.12
N GLU A 76 -5.77 15.19 -14.45
CA GLU A 76 -4.95 14.45 -13.48
C GLU A 76 -3.83 15.32 -12.87
N GLU A 77 -3.12 16.09 -13.70
CA GLU A 77 -2.07 16.98 -13.24
C GLU A 77 -2.63 18.15 -12.43
N ARG A 78 -3.79 18.68 -12.85
CA ARG A 78 -4.48 19.74 -12.12
C ARG A 78 -4.85 19.29 -10.71
N VAL A 79 -5.44 18.10 -10.57
CA VAL A 79 -5.82 17.52 -9.27
C VAL A 79 -4.60 17.30 -8.37
N ILE A 80 -3.48 16.81 -8.92
CA ILE A 80 -2.24 16.63 -8.15
C ILE A 80 -1.69 17.98 -7.67
N LYS A 81 -1.67 19.00 -8.54
CA LYS A 81 -1.17 20.33 -8.19
C LYS A 81 -2.09 21.05 -7.20
N ASP A 82 -3.40 20.93 -7.34
CA ASP A 82 -4.39 21.45 -6.39
C ASP A 82 -4.22 20.83 -4.99
N ALA A 83 -4.10 19.50 -4.93
CA ALA A 83 -3.81 18.82 -3.67
C ALA A 83 -2.41 19.14 -3.12
N ALA A 84 -1.44 19.47 -3.97
CA ALA A 84 -0.15 19.97 -3.53
C ALA A 84 -0.24 21.40 -2.95
N VAL A 85 -1.07 22.28 -3.52
CA VAL A 85 -1.40 23.60 -2.95
C VAL A 85 -2.01 23.43 -1.56
N GLU A 86 -2.95 22.50 -1.40
CA GLU A 86 -3.51 22.16 -0.09
C GLU A 86 -2.41 21.73 0.90
N MET A 87 -1.47 20.87 0.47
CA MET A 87 -0.35 20.47 1.34
C MET A 87 0.53 21.65 1.76
N PHE A 88 0.76 22.63 0.88
CA PHE A 88 1.48 23.85 1.25
C PHE A 88 0.72 24.66 2.32
N LEU A 89 -0.59 24.86 2.13
CA LEU A 89 -1.42 25.60 3.08
C LEU A 89 -1.45 24.93 4.45
N LYS A 90 -1.69 23.61 4.48
CA LYS A 90 -1.66 22.82 5.73
C LYS A 90 -0.31 22.92 6.42
N THR A 91 0.79 22.87 5.64
CA THR A 91 2.14 22.99 6.20
C THR A 91 2.39 24.37 6.80
N LEU A 92 1.91 25.45 6.18
CA LEU A 92 2.04 26.81 6.74
C LEU A 92 1.25 26.99 8.02
N GLU A 93 0.00 26.52 8.05
CA GLU A 93 -0.86 26.58 9.25
C GLU A 93 -0.21 25.83 10.42
N LEU A 94 0.37 24.68 10.13
CA LEU A 94 1.08 23.85 11.07
C LEU A 94 2.36 24.55 11.59
N ILE A 95 3.17 25.13 10.71
CA ILE A 95 4.34 25.91 11.11
C ILE A 95 3.93 27.10 11.98
N SER A 96 2.86 27.81 11.61
CA SER A 96 2.31 28.92 12.39
C SER A 96 1.86 28.48 13.77
N THR A 97 1.28 27.29 13.89
CA THR A 97 0.83 26.71 15.17
C THR A 97 2.01 26.35 16.08
N PHE A 98 3.07 25.73 15.54
CA PHE A 98 4.24 25.34 16.34
C PHE A 98 5.22 26.48 16.61
N HIS A 99 5.17 27.56 15.83
CA HIS A 99 6.03 28.72 15.98
C HIS A 99 5.20 30.02 16.02
N PRO A 100 4.38 30.22 17.07
CA PRO A 100 3.46 31.37 17.17
C PRO A 100 4.18 32.73 17.24
N HIS A 101 5.48 32.72 17.55
CA HIS A 101 6.31 33.92 17.64
C HIS A 101 6.89 34.38 16.29
N LEU A 102 6.55 33.72 15.18
CA LEU A 102 7.01 34.14 13.85
C LEU A 102 6.22 35.36 13.39
N THR A 103 6.93 36.39 12.95
CA THR A 103 6.32 37.55 12.31
C THR A 103 5.80 37.18 10.92
N ALA A 104 4.77 37.87 10.41
CA ALA A 104 4.22 37.66 9.08
C ALA A 104 5.30 37.67 7.97
N GLY A 105 6.30 38.55 8.07
CA GLY A 105 7.42 38.60 7.13
C GLY A 105 8.31 37.35 7.17
N GLN A 106 8.55 36.78 8.36
CA GLN A 106 9.29 35.53 8.51
C GLN A 106 8.49 34.34 7.95
N LEU A 107 7.17 34.33 8.14
CA LEU A 107 6.30 33.29 7.59
C LEU A 107 6.28 33.34 6.05
N LEU A 108 6.28 34.53 5.46
CA LEU A 108 6.39 34.70 4.00
C LEU A 108 7.74 34.21 3.47
N GLU A 109 8.83 34.39 4.23
CA GLU A 109 10.13 33.83 3.88
C GLU A 109 10.11 32.28 3.92
N VAL A 110 9.49 31.69 4.96
CA VAL A 110 9.27 30.23 5.04
C VAL A 110 8.51 29.74 3.83
N GLU A 111 7.38 30.39 3.52
CA GLU A 111 6.54 30.07 2.39
C GLU A 111 7.33 30.08 1.08
N ARG A 112 8.07 31.15 0.79
CA ARG A 112 8.85 31.27 -0.45
C ARG A 112 9.89 30.15 -0.54
N LYS A 113 10.62 29.90 0.54
CA LYS A 113 11.63 28.82 0.59
C LYS A 113 10.98 27.45 0.44
N MET A 114 9.80 27.25 1.03
CA MET A 114 9.02 26.04 0.92
C MET A 114 8.51 25.81 -0.51
N ALA A 115 7.92 26.83 -1.14
CA ALA A 115 7.41 26.78 -2.50
C ALA A 115 8.49 26.38 -3.51
N VAL A 116 9.73 26.82 -3.30
CA VAL A 116 10.86 26.45 -4.18
C VAL A 116 11.37 25.03 -3.89
N THR A 117 11.56 24.67 -2.62
CA THR A 117 12.25 23.42 -2.25
C THR A 117 11.34 22.20 -2.18
N LYS A 118 10.06 22.37 -1.82
CA LYS A 118 9.13 21.27 -1.51
C LYS A 118 8.10 20.96 -2.57
N LYS A 119 7.97 21.78 -3.60
CA LYS A 119 7.01 21.61 -4.71
C LYS A 119 6.92 20.20 -5.25
N LYS A 120 8.01 19.71 -5.84
CA LYS A 120 8.07 18.34 -6.40
C LYS A 120 7.91 17.26 -5.35
N SER A 121 8.34 17.50 -4.10
CA SER A 121 8.17 16.51 -3.03
C SER A 121 6.71 16.38 -2.59
N PHE A 122 5.96 17.48 -2.55
CA PHE A 122 4.54 17.47 -2.23
C PHE A 122 3.73 16.85 -3.36
N GLU A 123 3.98 17.19 -4.63
CA GLU A 123 3.35 16.53 -5.78
C GLU A 123 3.54 15.01 -5.74
N ARG A 124 4.78 14.53 -5.57
CA ARG A 124 5.09 13.09 -5.48
C ARG A 124 4.41 12.42 -4.29
N TRP A 125 4.34 13.11 -3.16
CA TRP A 125 3.68 12.58 -1.98
C TRP A 125 2.17 12.47 -2.20
N VAL A 126 1.55 13.49 -2.79
CA VAL A 126 0.13 13.54 -3.15
C VAL A 126 -0.21 12.43 -4.14
N GLU A 127 0.56 12.29 -5.21
CA GLU A 127 0.39 11.23 -6.20
C GLU A 127 0.45 9.84 -5.55
N LYS A 128 1.42 9.63 -4.65
CA LYS A 128 1.53 8.38 -3.88
C LYS A 128 0.34 8.17 -2.96
N SER A 129 -0.18 9.23 -2.34
CA SER A 129 -1.36 9.17 -1.45
C SER A 129 -2.61 8.77 -2.24
N PHE A 130 -2.87 9.40 -3.38
CA PHE A 130 -3.98 9.04 -4.27
C PHE A 130 -3.86 7.60 -4.77
N ARG A 131 -2.67 7.18 -5.25
CA ARG A 131 -2.45 5.81 -5.67
C ARG A 131 -2.69 4.80 -4.54
N LYS A 132 -2.28 5.14 -3.31
CA LYS A 132 -2.54 4.30 -2.15
C LYS A 132 -4.04 4.16 -1.88
N LYS A 133 -4.80 5.25 -1.97
CA LYS A 133 -6.27 5.27 -1.78
C LYS A 133 -6.98 4.42 -2.84
N ILE A 134 -6.61 4.57 -4.11
CA ILE A 134 -7.15 3.76 -5.22
C ILE A 134 -6.84 2.27 -5.01
N ASN A 135 -5.61 1.95 -4.63
CA ASN A 135 -5.20 0.57 -4.36
C ASN A 135 -5.94 -0.03 -3.14
N GLN A 136 -6.20 0.76 -2.11
CA GLN A 136 -6.99 0.32 -0.95
C GLN A 136 -8.44 0.03 -1.34
N ALA A 137 -9.08 0.94 -2.08
CA ALA A 137 -10.44 0.73 -2.58
C ALA A 137 -10.54 -0.51 -3.49
N SER A 138 -9.55 -0.73 -4.35
CA SER A 138 -9.47 -1.94 -5.19
C SER A 138 -9.30 -3.22 -4.37
N LYS A 139 -8.42 -3.20 -3.35
CA LYS A 139 -8.22 -4.32 -2.43
C LYS A 139 -9.48 -4.65 -1.64
N GLU A 140 -10.18 -3.64 -1.14
CA GLU A 140 -11.46 -3.80 -0.44
C GLU A 140 -12.51 -4.42 -1.36
N ARG A 141 -12.66 -3.91 -2.59
CA ARG A 141 -13.57 -4.48 -3.60
C ARG A 141 -13.25 -5.95 -3.88
N ASN A 142 -11.98 -6.28 -4.07
CA ASN A 142 -11.55 -7.67 -4.32
C ASN A 142 -11.77 -8.56 -3.10
N ARG A 143 -11.57 -8.04 -1.88
CA ARG A 143 -11.87 -8.75 -0.64
C ARG A 143 -13.37 -9.06 -0.55
N PHE A 144 -14.24 -8.08 -0.78
CA PHE A 144 -15.68 -8.28 -0.80
C PHE A 144 -16.13 -9.30 -1.86
N ALA A 145 -15.52 -9.28 -3.05
CA ALA A 145 -15.81 -10.27 -4.10
C ALA A 145 -15.41 -11.69 -3.66
N ARG A 146 -14.22 -11.86 -3.06
CA ARG A 146 -13.76 -13.14 -2.52
C ARG A 146 -14.65 -13.65 -1.40
N GLU A 147 -15.02 -12.80 -0.45
CA GLU A 147 -15.91 -13.15 0.66
C GLU A 147 -17.29 -13.61 0.14
N ARG A 148 -17.82 -12.92 -0.89
CA ARG A 148 -19.09 -13.31 -1.53
C ARG A 148 -18.98 -14.67 -2.25
N LEU A 149 -17.88 -14.92 -2.96
CA LEU A 149 -17.62 -16.20 -3.61
C LEU A 149 -17.48 -17.34 -2.60
N ILE A 150 -16.69 -17.15 -1.54
CA ILE A 150 -16.50 -18.15 -0.48
C ILE A 150 -17.84 -18.45 0.20
N ARG A 151 -18.64 -17.42 0.48
CA ARG A 151 -19.96 -17.60 1.07
C ARG A 151 -20.90 -18.38 0.15
N GLY A 152 -20.95 -18.02 -1.15
CA GLY A 152 -21.75 -18.74 -2.14
C GLY A 152 -21.28 -20.19 -2.35
N TRP A 153 -19.98 -20.44 -2.34
CA TRP A 153 -19.42 -21.80 -2.39
C TRP A 153 -19.78 -22.62 -1.16
N LYS A 154 -19.70 -22.01 0.03
CA LYS A 154 -20.11 -22.65 1.28
C LYS A 154 -21.60 -22.98 1.24
N GLU A 155 -22.44 -22.03 0.82
CA GLU A 155 -23.88 -22.24 0.64
C GLU A 155 -24.14 -23.40 -0.34
N TRP A 156 -23.50 -23.40 -1.51
CA TRP A 156 -23.61 -24.47 -2.51
C TRP A 156 -23.17 -25.85 -1.99
N LEU A 157 -22.07 -25.93 -1.24
CA LEU A 157 -21.60 -27.16 -0.62
C LEU A 157 -22.56 -27.65 0.47
N THR A 158 -23.22 -26.75 1.20
CA THR A 158 -24.19 -27.10 2.24
C THR A 158 -25.56 -27.48 1.70
N LEU A 159 -25.84 -27.31 0.41
CA LEU A 159 -27.11 -27.73 -0.17
C LEU A 159 -27.17 -29.26 -0.27
N GLU A 160 -28.15 -29.87 0.39
CA GLU A 160 -28.45 -31.32 0.30
C GLU A 160 -28.59 -31.82 -1.15
N THR A 161 -29.13 -30.99 -2.05
CA THR A 161 -29.27 -31.30 -3.47
C THR A 161 -27.93 -31.50 -4.17
N THR A 162 -26.88 -30.79 -3.71
CA THR A 162 -25.52 -30.92 -4.25
C THR A 162 -24.89 -32.22 -3.79
N HIS A 163 -25.09 -32.62 -2.53
CA HIS A 163 -24.64 -33.91 -2.02
C HIS A 163 -25.26 -35.08 -2.78
N GLN A 164 -26.56 -35.02 -3.06
CA GLN A 164 -27.28 -36.07 -3.78
C GLN A 164 -26.81 -36.22 -5.24
N ALA A 165 -26.38 -35.13 -5.88
CA ALA A 165 -25.83 -35.15 -7.24
C ALA A 165 -24.34 -35.57 -7.29
N PHE A 166 -23.55 -35.28 -6.25
CA PHE A 166 -22.10 -35.54 -6.23
C PHE A 166 -21.73 -36.96 -5.76
N LEU A 167 -22.60 -37.57 -4.95
CA LEU A 167 -22.48 -38.96 -4.46
C LEU A 167 -22.19 -40.01 -5.56
N PRO A 168 -22.94 -40.08 -6.68
CA PRO A 168 -22.69 -41.09 -7.71
C PRO A 168 -21.34 -40.89 -8.42
N PHE A 169 -20.91 -39.64 -8.63
CA PHE A 169 -19.59 -39.35 -9.23
C PHE A 169 -18.44 -39.74 -8.29
N ALA A 170 -18.56 -39.44 -7.00
CA ALA A 170 -17.59 -39.85 -6.00
C ALA A 170 -17.47 -41.38 -5.92
N ALA A 171 -18.60 -42.10 -5.98
CA ALA A 171 -18.63 -43.57 -5.99
C ALA A 171 -17.91 -44.15 -7.21
N ILE A 172 -18.12 -43.59 -8.41
CA ILE A 172 -17.44 -44.05 -9.64
C ILE A 172 -15.92 -43.84 -9.54
N ILE A 173 -15.48 -42.70 -9.02
CA ILE A 173 -14.04 -42.41 -8.85
C ILE A 173 -13.41 -43.41 -7.88
N VAL A 174 -14.01 -43.63 -6.72
CA VAL A 174 -13.52 -44.60 -5.73
C VAL A 174 -13.49 -46.02 -6.31
N MET A 175 -14.55 -46.42 -7.02
CA MET A 175 -14.61 -47.73 -7.67
C MET A 175 -13.55 -47.88 -8.77
N SER A 176 -13.27 -46.83 -9.54
CA SER A 176 -12.23 -46.85 -10.58
C SER A 176 -10.81 -46.93 -10.00
N ILE A 177 -10.54 -46.23 -8.90
CA ILE A 177 -9.27 -46.31 -8.19
C ILE A 177 -9.10 -47.72 -7.60
N PHE A 178 -10.14 -48.26 -6.96
CA PHE A 178 -10.09 -49.57 -6.33
C PHE A 178 -9.96 -50.71 -7.35
N ALA A 179 -10.73 -50.66 -8.44
CA ALA A 179 -10.62 -51.63 -9.54
C ALA A 179 -9.28 -51.52 -10.27
N GLY A 180 -8.78 -50.30 -10.50
CA GLY A 180 -7.45 -50.08 -11.08
C GLY A 180 -6.31 -50.60 -10.19
N TRP A 181 -6.42 -50.40 -8.88
CA TRP A 181 -5.47 -50.94 -7.91
C TRP A 181 -5.51 -52.48 -7.82
N SER A 182 -6.69 -53.08 -7.78
CA SER A 182 -6.82 -54.55 -7.65
C SER A 182 -6.33 -55.28 -8.89
N ILE A 183 -6.58 -54.74 -10.08
CA ILE A 183 -6.11 -55.30 -11.36
C ILE A 183 -4.60 -55.08 -11.54
N GLY A 184 -4.07 -53.94 -11.07
CA GLY A 184 -2.63 -53.66 -11.13
C GLY A 184 -1.78 -54.56 -10.24
N ILE A 185 -2.30 -54.96 -9.07
CA ILE A 185 -1.61 -55.86 -8.13
C ILE A 185 -1.64 -57.32 -8.61
N SER A 186 -2.71 -57.77 -9.27
CA SER A 186 -2.81 -59.16 -9.75
C SER A 186 -1.87 -59.49 -10.91
N ASN A 187 -1.48 -58.48 -11.71
CA ASN A 187 -0.59 -58.67 -12.86
C ASN A 187 0.91 -58.53 -12.51
N ASN A 188 1.25 -58.18 -11.26
CA ASN A 188 2.63 -57.97 -10.82
C ASN A 188 3.11 -58.96 -9.76
N SER A 189 2.41 -60.09 -9.59
CA SER A 189 2.90 -61.24 -8.82
C SER A 189 4.04 -61.92 -9.57
N CYS A 190 5.26 -61.41 -9.35
CA CYS A 190 6.52 -62.07 -9.68
C CYS A 190 6.44 -63.56 -9.29
N THR A 191 6.43 -64.44 -10.30
CA THR A 191 6.71 -65.87 -10.11
C THR A 191 8.19 -66.01 -9.72
N PRO A 192 8.54 -66.48 -8.50
CA PRO A 192 9.91 -66.89 -8.26
C PRO A 192 10.10 -68.20 -9.03
N TYR A 193 10.87 -68.14 -10.11
CA TYR A 193 11.34 -69.33 -10.81
C TYR A 193 12.20 -70.15 -9.85
N PHE A 194 11.63 -71.16 -9.21
CA PHE A 194 12.40 -72.22 -8.57
C PHE A 194 12.71 -73.27 -9.65
N PRO A 195 13.98 -73.51 -10.02
CA PRO A 195 14.30 -74.63 -10.89
C PRO A 195 14.21 -75.92 -10.07
N THR A 196 13.16 -76.70 -10.33
CA THR A 196 13.07 -78.11 -9.93
C THR A 196 13.97 -78.94 -10.85
N THR A 197 15.15 -79.32 -10.38
CA THR A 197 15.89 -80.46 -10.97
C THR A 197 15.55 -81.72 -10.19
N GLU A 198 14.59 -82.49 -10.71
CA GLU A 198 14.39 -83.89 -10.31
C GLU A 198 15.40 -84.80 -11.02
N THR A 199 16.17 -85.51 -10.18
CA THR A 199 16.67 -86.89 -10.29
C THR A 199 16.86 -87.56 -11.66
N GLY A 200 18.10 -88.05 -11.88
CA GLY A 200 18.29 -89.40 -12.44
C GLY A 200 19.50 -89.67 -13.34
N ILE A 201 20.35 -90.61 -12.87
CA ILE A 201 20.88 -91.77 -13.63
C ILE A 201 22.27 -91.65 -14.33
N LEU A 202 23.15 -92.59 -13.92
CA LEU A 202 24.41 -93.11 -14.52
C LEU A 202 25.61 -92.16 -14.52
N LYS A 203 26.82 -92.52 -14.06
CA LYS A 203 27.49 -93.82 -13.97
C LYS A 203 28.67 -93.69 -12.99
#